data_AF-A0A2S9INN0-F1
#
_entry.id   AF-A0A2S9INN0-F1
#
_cell.length_a   1.000
_cell.length_b   1.000
_cell.length_c   1.000
_cell.angle_alpha   90.00
_cell.angle_beta   90.00
_cell.angle_gamma   90.00
#
_symmetry.space_group_name_H-M   'P 1'
#
loop_
_entity.id
_entity.type
_entity.pdbx_description
1 polymer ?
#
loop_
_entity_poly.entity_id
_entity_poly.type
_entity_poly.pdbx_seq_one_letter_code
_entity_poly.pdbx_strand_id
1 'polypeptide(L)'
;MMRIAGFEFADGARFQPGAERNAKLVGGHLEMLRKKFKGELTPEDVLADAKHDNSPLHSFFEWSDTEAANQFRLQQARGLIRAVVAIYVSDDKPAVRQKAYVHIAEPSAPHYREASHAMSQKKTRQLVLQRAWRELQQWKQRYKDMKEFSDLFEVIDEVEKHLPASSKSAH
;
A
#
# COMPACT_ATOMS: atom_id res chain seq x y z
N MET A 1 -8.37 -11.46 -17.64
CA MET A 1 -8.07 -11.35 -16.19
C MET A 1 -6.91 -10.37 -16.03
N MET A 2 -6.95 -9.45 -15.06
CA MET A 2 -5.81 -8.54 -14.86
C MET A 2 -4.61 -9.33 -14.33
N ARG A 3 -3.45 -9.19 -14.99
CA ARG A 3 -2.19 -9.82 -14.59
C ARG A 3 -1.09 -8.77 -14.46
N ILE A 4 -0.15 -9.00 -13.54
CA ILE A 4 1.01 -8.13 -13.37
C ILE A 4 1.98 -8.39 -14.53
N ALA A 5 2.25 -7.37 -15.34
CA ALA A 5 3.25 -7.39 -16.41
C ALA A 5 4.63 -6.94 -15.93
N GLY A 6 4.69 -6.17 -14.84
CA GLY A 6 5.95 -5.68 -14.28
C GLY A 6 5.74 -4.81 -13.05
N PHE A 7 6.86 -4.40 -12.47
CA PHE A 7 6.91 -3.55 -11.28
C PHE A 7 7.78 -2.32 -11.52
N GLU A 8 7.35 -1.21 -10.92
CA GLU A 8 8.04 0.07 -10.88
C GLU A 8 8.05 0.60 -9.44
N PHE A 9 8.89 1.59 -9.17
CA PHE A 9 8.74 2.38 -7.95
C PHE A 9 7.80 3.56 -8.17
N ALA A 10 7.07 3.93 -7.13
CA ALA A 10 6.22 5.10 -7.09
C ALA A 10 7.03 6.38 -7.29
N ASP A 11 6.39 7.39 -7.89
CA ASP A 11 7.04 8.67 -8.16
C ASP A 11 7.42 9.34 -6.84
N GLY A 12 8.68 9.78 -6.74
CA GLY A 12 9.22 10.37 -5.51
C GLY A 12 9.53 9.37 -4.39
N ALA A 13 9.52 8.06 -4.64
CA ALA A 13 9.99 7.07 -3.68
C ALA A 13 11.44 7.36 -3.26
N ARG A 14 11.68 7.41 -1.95
CA ARG A 14 13.01 7.65 -1.35
C ARG A 14 13.46 6.40 -0.61
N PHE A 15 14.70 5.99 -0.87
CA PHE A 15 15.35 4.84 -0.25
C PHE A 15 16.68 5.28 0.38
N GLN A 16 17.24 4.41 1.20
CA GLN A 16 18.56 4.63 1.79
C GLN A 16 19.64 4.81 0.70
N PRO A 17 20.73 5.53 1.01
CA PRO A 17 21.92 5.55 0.17
C PRO A 17 22.40 4.12 -0.12
N GLY A 18 22.76 3.84 -1.38
CA GLY A 18 23.24 2.51 -1.78
C GLY A 18 22.15 1.45 -2.05
N ALA A 19 20.87 1.76 -1.84
CA ALA A 19 19.78 0.83 -2.16
C ALA A 19 19.77 0.46 -3.66
N GLU A 20 19.68 -0.84 -3.96
CA GLU A 20 19.64 -1.36 -5.32
C GLU A 20 18.26 -1.14 -5.94
N ARG A 21 18.11 -0.09 -6.76
CA ARG A 21 16.81 0.38 -7.27
C ARG A 21 16.28 -0.43 -8.46
N ASN A 22 16.32 -1.76 -8.37
CA ASN A 22 15.72 -2.64 -9.37
C ASN A 22 14.28 -3.00 -9.00
N ALA A 23 13.32 -2.17 -9.46
CA ALA A 23 11.91 -2.35 -9.14
C ALA A 23 11.34 -3.70 -9.59
N LYS A 24 11.83 -4.26 -10.72
CA LYS A 24 11.38 -5.57 -11.22
C LYS A 24 11.78 -6.69 -10.27
N LEU A 25 13.05 -6.68 -9.84
CA LEU A 25 13.60 -7.65 -8.89
C LEU A 25 12.89 -7.55 -7.53
N VAL A 26 12.79 -6.34 -6.99
CA VAL A 26 12.15 -6.06 -5.70
C VAL A 26 10.68 -6.43 -5.71
N GLY A 27 9.92 -5.93 -6.70
CA GLY A 27 8.48 -6.22 -6.80
C GLY A 27 8.21 -7.70 -7.04
N GLY A 28 9.02 -8.37 -7.87
CA GLY A 28 8.94 -9.82 -8.07
C GLY A 28 9.20 -10.60 -6.79
N HIS A 29 10.17 -10.17 -5.98
CA HIS A 29 10.50 -10.81 -4.71
C HIS A 29 9.43 -10.59 -3.64
N LEU A 30 8.87 -9.37 -3.53
CA LEU A 30 7.73 -9.10 -2.64
C LEU A 30 6.50 -9.91 -3.04
N GLU A 31 6.26 -10.11 -4.34
CA GLU A 31 5.17 -10.96 -4.82
C GLU A 31 5.41 -12.45 -4.50
N MET A 32 6.67 -12.91 -4.56
CA MET A 32 7.04 -14.24 -4.08
C MET A 32 6.77 -14.40 -2.57
N LEU A 33 7.19 -13.44 -1.75
CA LEU A 33 6.93 -13.45 -0.30
C LEU A 33 5.42 -13.45 -0.02
N ARG A 34 4.66 -12.58 -0.69
CA ARG A 34 3.19 -12.56 -0.57
C ARG A 34 2.57 -13.93 -0.86
N LYS A 35 2.99 -14.61 -1.93
CA LYS A 35 2.50 -15.95 -2.27
C LYS A 35 2.87 -16.99 -1.20
N LYS A 36 4.10 -16.92 -0.68
CA LYS A 36 4.59 -17.78 0.42
C LYS A 36 3.73 -17.60 1.69
N PHE A 37 3.31 -16.37 1.99
CA PHE A 37 2.50 -16.03 3.16
C PHE A 37 1.00 -15.94 2.86
N LYS A 38 0.47 -16.88 2.05
CA LYS A 38 -0.98 -17.06 1.78
C LYS A 38 -1.70 -15.82 1.24
N GLY A 39 -0.97 -14.96 0.55
CA GLY A 39 -1.50 -13.77 -0.12
C GLY A 39 -1.45 -12.49 0.71
N GLU A 40 -0.83 -12.55 1.89
CA GLU A 40 -0.62 -11.43 2.81
C GLU A 40 0.87 -11.14 2.93
N LEU A 41 1.20 -9.89 3.27
CA LEU A 41 2.57 -9.47 3.46
C LEU A 41 2.62 -8.52 4.64
N THR A 42 3.42 -8.85 5.65
CA THR A 42 3.68 -7.96 6.79
C THR A 42 5.03 -7.27 6.64
N PRO A 43 5.23 -6.08 7.25
CA PRO A 43 6.55 -5.48 7.36
C PRO A 43 7.59 -6.40 8.01
N GLU A 44 7.16 -7.23 8.95
CA GLU A 44 7.96 -8.22 9.65
C GLU A 44 8.44 -9.33 8.70
N ASP A 45 7.59 -9.81 7.79
CA ASP A 45 7.98 -10.79 6.76
C ASP A 45 9.07 -10.22 5.83
N VAL A 46 8.89 -8.98 5.40
CA VAL A 46 9.84 -8.26 4.54
C VAL A 46 11.16 -8.05 5.26
N LEU A 47 11.12 -7.63 6.53
CA LEU A 47 12.32 -7.43 7.33
C LEU A 47 13.04 -8.75 7.61
N ALA A 48 12.30 -9.82 7.91
CA ALA A 48 12.86 -11.14 8.14
C ALA A 48 13.61 -11.67 6.92
N ASP A 49 13.05 -11.49 5.72
CA ASP A 49 13.71 -11.85 4.47
C ASP A 49 14.91 -10.94 4.15
N ALA A 50 14.77 -9.62 4.33
CA ALA A 50 15.81 -8.66 4.03
C ALA A 50 17.07 -8.81 4.91
N LYS A 51 16.98 -9.48 6.07
CA LYS A 51 18.13 -9.81 6.92
C LYS A 51 19.18 -10.67 6.21
N HIS A 52 18.80 -11.38 5.15
CA HIS A 52 19.75 -12.16 4.37
C HIS A 52 20.44 -11.27 3.34
N ASP A 53 21.76 -11.25 3.32
CA ASP A 53 22.57 -10.40 2.42
C ASP A 53 22.35 -10.71 0.94
N ASN A 54 21.86 -11.91 0.62
CA ASN A 54 21.48 -12.30 -0.74
C ASN A 54 20.03 -11.92 -1.12
N SER A 55 19.26 -11.38 -0.18
CA SER A 55 17.91 -10.89 -0.48
C SER A 55 18.02 -9.62 -1.33
N PRO A 56 17.24 -9.51 -2.41
CA PRO A 56 17.16 -8.27 -3.19
C PRO A 56 16.59 -7.09 -2.40
N LEU A 57 16.07 -7.35 -1.19
CA LEU A 57 15.54 -6.34 -0.28
C LEU A 57 16.60 -5.81 0.69
N HIS A 58 17.74 -6.50 0.87
CA HIS A 58 18.72 -6.22 1.92
C HIS A 58 19.23 -4.78 1.91
N SER A 59 19.54 -4.25 0.72
CA SER A 59 20.10 -2.91 0.52
C SER A 59 19.13 -1.76 0.84
N PHE A 60 17.85 -2.06 1.10
CA PHE A 60 16.84 -1.06 1.46
C PHE A 60 16.78 -0.79 2.98
N PHE A 61 17.55 -1.52 3.78
CA PHE A 61 17.54 -1.47 5.24
C PHE A 61 18.85 -0.94 5.80
N GLU A 62 18.76 -0.32 6.98
CA GLU A 62 19.96 0.04 7.74
C GLU A 62 20.24 -1.02 8.80
N TRP A 63 21.44 -1.61 8.75
CA TRP A 63 21.86 -2.72 9.62
C TRP A 63 22.76 -2.30 10.78
N SER A 64 23.05 -1.01 10.95
CA SER A 64 23.75 -0.51 12.14
C SER A 64 22.87 -0.72 13.39
N ASP A 65 23.45 -1.26 14.46
CA ASP A 65 22.68 -1.66 15.65
C ASP A 65 22.59 -0.54 16.69
N THR A 66 21.34 -0.11 16.93
CA THR A 66 20.93 0.79 18.02
C THR A 66 19.57 0.33 18.55
N GLU A 67 19.19 0.70 19.77
CA GLU A 67 17.88 0.31 20.36
C GLU A 67 16.68 0.78 19.51
N ALA A 68 16.81 1.87 18.75
CA ALA A 68 15.80 2.37 17.82
C ALA A 68 15.79 1.69 16.45
N ALA A 69 16.74 0.79 16.16
CA ALA A 69 16.95 0.24 14.82
C ALA A 69 15.78 -0.63 14.34
N ASN A 70 15.12 -1.38 15.23
CA ASN A 70 14.05 -2.29 14.80
C ASN A 70 12.80 -1.54 14.30
N GLN A 71 12.34 -0.52 15.03
CA GLN A 71 11.19 0.28 14.60
C GLN A 71 11.47 1.04 13.31
N PHE A 72 12.70 1.56 13.17
CA PHE A 72 13.16 2.19 11.95
C PHE A 72 13.16 1.22 10.76
N ARG A 73 13.69 0.01 10.94
CA ARG A 73 13.65 -1.04 9.91
C ARG A 73 12.22 -1.43 9.53
N LEU A 74 11.30 -1.56 10.48
CA LEU A 74 9.88 -1.79 10.17
C LEU A 74 9.26 -0.63 9.40
N GLN A 75 9.66 0.62 9.67
CA GLN A 75 9.25 1.77 8.86
C GLN A 75 9.83 1.70 7.44
N GLN A 76 11.09 1.30 7.28
CA GLN A 76 11.71 1.06 5.98
C GLN A 76 10.96 -0.02 5.19
N ALA A 77 10.60 -1.14 5.83
CA ALA A 77 9.79 -2.20 5.21
C ALA A 77 8.43 -1.67 4.75
N ARG A 78 7.70 -0.92 5.60
CA ARG A 78 6.43 -0.28 5.21
C ARG A 78 6.63 0.69 4.05
N GLY A 79 7.70 1.45 4.05
CA GLY A 79 8.06 2.37 2.97
C GLY A 79 8.27 1.63 1.65
N LEU A 80 9.06 0.56 1.68
CA LEU A 80 9.38 -0.27 0.52
C LEU A 80 8.13 -0.91 -0.09
N ILE A 81 7.28 -1.55 0.73
CA ILE A 81 6.02 -2.16 0.25
C ILE A 81 5.14 -1.11 -0.43
N ARG A 82 5.01 0.09 0.15
CA ARG A 82 4.20 1.18 -0.40
C ARG A 82 4.81 1.82 -1.65
N ALA A 83 6.13 1.72 -1.82
CA ALA A 83 6.84 2.25 -2.97
C ALA A 83 6.68 1.37 -4.21
N VAL A 84 6.29 0.11 -4.09
CA VAL A 84 6.11 -0.78 -5.25
C VAL A 84 4.76 -0.55 -5.94
N VAL A 85 4.86 -0.26 -7.23
CA VAL A 85 3.76 -0.07 -8.17
C VAL A 85 3.78 -1.23 -9.16
N ALA A 86 2.61 -1.80 -9.44
CA ALA A 86 2.47 -2.85 -10.44
C ALA A 86 1.82 -2.30 -11.71
N ILE A 87 2.31 -2.77 -12.85
CA ILE A 87 1.71 -2.54 -14.16
C ILE A 87 0.79 -3.72 -14.44
N TYR A 88 -0.51 -3.46 -14.43
CA TYR A 88 -1.53 -4.48 -14.70
C TYR A 88 -1.93 -4.43 -16.18
N VAL A 89 -1.95 -5.58 -16.83
CA VAL A 89 -2.45 -5.72 -18.20
C VAL A 89 -3.68 -6.61 -18.23
N SER A 90 -4.59 -6.31 -19.16
CA SER A 90 -5.77 -7.10 -19.47
C SER A 90 -5.91 -7.17 -20.99
N ASP A 91 -6.50 -8.22 -21.52
CA ASP A 91 -6.60 -8.42 -22.97
C ASP A 91 -7.43 -7.30 -23.65
N ASP A 92 -8.47 -6.80 -22.96
CA ASP A 92 -9.41 -5.82 -23.52
C ASP A 92 -9.21 -4.37 -23.02
N LYS A 93 -8.18 -4.11 -22.20
CA LYS A 93 -7.99 -2.78 -21.59
C LYS A 93 -6.52 -2.34 -21.63
N PRO A 94 -6.25 -1.03 -21.80
CA PRO A 94 -4.90 -0.49 -21.67
C PRO A 94 -4.26 -0.87 -20.33
N ALA A 95 -2.93 -0.96 -20.33
CA ALA A 95 -2.18 -1.23 -19.12
C ALA A 95 -2.44 -0.14 -18.06
N VAL A 96 -2.70 -0.56 -16.83
CA VAL A 96 -2.97 0.34 -15.70
C VAL A 96 -1.82 0.27 -14.71
N ARG A 97 -1.23 1.43 -14.43
CA ARG A 97 -0.23 1.61 -13.38
C ARG A 97 -0.94 1.94 -12.07
N GLN A 98 -0.80 1.09 -11.06
CA GLN A 98 -1.38 1.32 -9.72
C GLN A 98 -0.52 0.71 -8.62
N LYS A 99 -0.72 1.15 -7.38
CA LYS A 99 -0.02 0.56 -6.22
C LYS A 99 -0.25 -0.95 -6.19
N ALA A 100 0.84 -1.71 -6.08
CA ALA A 100 0.77 -3.17 -6.05
C ALA A 100 0.05 -3.65 -4.79
N TYR A 101 0.29 -2.97 -3.67
CA TYR A 101 -0.21 -3.34 -2.36
C TYR A 101 -1.06 -2.24 -1.74
N VAL A 102 -2.13 -2.67 -1.06
CA VAL A 102 -2.95 -1.82 -0.19
C VAL A 102 -2.83 -2.30 1.25
N HIS A 103 -2.79 -1.34 2.17
CA HIS A 103 -2.74 -1.63 3.59
C HIS A 103 -4.13 -1.98 4.13
N ILE A 104 -4.24 -3.15 4.75
CA ILE A 104 -5.43 -3.62 5.43
C ILE A 104 -5.27 -3.29 6.91
N ALA A 105 -6.04 -2.29 7.36
CA ALA A 105 -6.00 -1.79 8.73
C ALA A 105 -6.84 -2.66 9.68
N GLU A 106 -6.53 -3.96 9.75
CA GLU A 106 -7.15 -4.85 10.72
C GLU A 106 -6.58 -4.55 12.12
N PRO A 107 -7.42 -4.31 13.16
CA PRO A 107 -6.96 -3.75 14.44
C PRO A 107 -5.85 -4.52 15.14
N SER A 108 -5.85 -5.86 15.04
CA SER A 108 -4.88 -6.73 15.70
C SER A 108 -3.78 -7.27 14.78
N ALA A 109 -3.93 -7.14 13.46
CA ALA A 109 -3.05 -7.76 12.48
C ALA A 109 -2.97 -6.92 11.20
N PRO A 110 -2.44 -5.69 11.26
CA PRO A 110 -2.28 -4.86 10.07
C PRO A 110 -1.33 -5.53 9.09
N HIS A 111 -1.74 -5.62 7.84
CA HIS A 111 -0.98 -6.31 6.79
C HIS A 111 -1.21 -5.65 5.43
N TYR A 112 -0.48 -6.11 4.43
CA TYR A 112 -0.64 -5.67 3.05
C TYR A 112 -1.19 -6.80 2.20
N ARG A 113 -2.07 -6.44 1.26
CA ARG A 113 -2.59 -7.34 0.23
C ARG A 113 -2.44 -6.73 -1.14
N GLU A 114 -2.34 -7.59 -2.14
CA GLU A 114 -2.40 -7.17 -3.54
C GLU A 114 -3.72 -6.41 -3.79
N ALA A 115 -3.63 -5.26 -4.45
CA ALA A 115 -4.72 -4.30 -4.54
C ALA A 115 -6.00 -4.90 -5.17
N SER A 116 -5.86 -5.64 -6.28
CA SER A 116 -7.02 -6.22 -6.98
C SER A 116 -7.72 -7.30 -6.14
N HIS A 117 -6.95 -8.15 -5.46
CA HIS A 117 -7.45 -9.19 -4.58
C HIS A 117 -8.07 -8.61 -3.30
N ALA A 118 -7.49 -7.55 -2.73
CA ALA A 118 -8.09 -6.85 -1.60
C ALA A 118 -9.47 -6.28 -1.95
N MET A 119 -9.61 -5.74 -3.17
CA MET A 119 -10.87 -5.16 -3.65
C MET A 119 -11.90 -6.20 -4.10
N SER A 120 -11.49 -7.43 -4.43
CA SER A 120 -12.42 -8.52 -4.78
C SER A 120 -13.07 -9.18 -3.57
N GLN A 121 -12.45 -9.11 -2.40
CA GLN A 121 -12.92 -9.75 -1.17
C GLN A 121 -13.74 -8.79 -0.31
N LYS A 122 -14.97 -9.18 0.09
CA LYS A 122 -15.93 -8.31 0.80
C LYS A 122 -15.33 -7.64 2.06
N LYS A 123 -14.67 -8.42 2.92
CA LYS A 123 -14.09 -7.94 4.20
C LYS A 123 -12.98 -6.92 3.97
N THR A 124 -11.98 -7.26 3.16
CA THR A 124 -10.83 -6.36 2.93
C THR A 124 -11.22 -5.15 2.11
N ARG A 125 -12.12 -5.29 1.14
CA ARG A 125 -12.68 -4.16 0.38
C ARG A 125 -13.34 -3.15 1.31
N GLN A 126 -14.12 -3.62 2.29
CA GLN A 126 -14.76 -2.75 3.28
C GLN A 126 -13.72 -1.97 4.10
N LEU A 127 -12.69 -2.64 4.62
CA LEU A 127 -11.63 -1.98 5.40
C LEU A 127 -10.87 -0.92 4.58
N VAL A 128 -10.58 -1.22 3.31
CA VAL A 128 -9.91 -0.29 2.38
C VAL A 128 -10.79 0.94 2.12
N LEU A 129 -12.07 0.74 1.79
CA LEU A 129 -13.01 1.83 1.51
C LEU A 129 -13.30 2.68 2.75
N GLN A 130 -13.48 2.06 3.91
CA GLN A 130 -13.72 2.76 5.17
C GLN A 130 -12.55 3.67 5.54
N ARG A 131 -11.32 3.17 5.36
CA ARG A 131 -10.11 3.97 5.56
C ARG A 131 -10.06 5.14 4.58
N ALA A 132 -10.24 4.89 3.29
CA ALA A 132 -10.19 5.92 2.26
C ALA A 132 -11.24 7.01 2.50
N TRP A 133 -12.45 6.62 2.91
CA TRP A 133 -13.51 7.54 3.28
C TRP A 133 -13.15 8.39 4.50
N ARG A 134 -12.60 7.77 5.55
CA ARG A 134 -12.13 8.49 6.75
C ARG A 134 -11.03 9.51 6.41
N GLU A 135 -10.09 9.15 5.54
CA GLU A 135 -9.03 10.07 5.09
C GLU A 135 -9.62 11.26 4.33
N LEU A 136 -10.60 11.04 3.44
CA LEU A 136 -11.29 12.09 2.72
C LEU A 136 -12.09 13.02 3.66
N GLN A 137 -12.76 12.45 4.66
CA GLN A 137 -13.47 13.21 5.69
C GLN A 137 -12.52 14.07 6.53
N GLN A 138 -11.38 13.53 6.94
CA GLN A 138 -10.35 14.30 7.64
C GLN A 138 -9.78 15.43 6.78
N TRP A 139 -9.60 15.19 5.47
CA TRP A 139 -9.18 16.22 4.53
C TRP A 139 -10.22 17.33 4.42
N LYS A 140 -11.50 16.97 4.19
CA LYS A 140 -12.61 17.93 4.15
C LYS A 140 -12.66 18.76 5.44
N GLN A 141 -12.56 18.10 6.59
CA GLN A 141 -12.58 18.76 7.89
C GLN A 141 -11.40 19.72 8.11
N ARG A 142 -10.21 19.41 7.56
CA ARG A 142 -9.02 20.27 7.64
C ARG A 142 -9.18 21.56 6.83
N TYR A 143 -9.91 21.51 5.71
CA TYR A 143 -10.01 22.62 4.77
C TYR A 143 -11.40 23.28 4.73
N LYS A 144 -12.33 22.88 5.60
CA LYS A 144 -13.75 23.27 5.56
C LYS A 144 -14.02 24.78 5.50
N ASP A 145 -13.11 25.61 6.01
CA ASP A 145 -13.27 27.06 6.10
C ASP A 145 -12.76 27.80 4.83
N MET A 146 -12.14 27.07 3.90
CA MET A 146 -11.68 27.60 2.62
C MET A 146 -12.83 27.58 1.61
N LYS A 147 -13.33 28.76 1.27
CA LYS A 147 -14.48 28.92 0.37
C LYS A 147 -14.19 28.42 -1.05
N GLU A 148 -12.93 28.44 -1.45
CA GLU A 148 -12.45 27.97 -2.75
C GLU A 148 -12.69 26.47 -2.98
N PHE A 149 -12.97 25.70 -1.91
CA PHE A 149 -13.27 24.27 -1.98
C PHE A 149 -14.75 23.93 -1.72
N SER A 150 -15.66 24.92 -1.63
CA SER A 150 -17.09 24.69 -1.34
C SER A 150 -17.71 23.63 -2.24
N ASP A 151 -17.48 23.74 -3.54
CA ASP A 151 -18.09 22.87 -4.55
C ASP A 151 -17.57 21.43 -4.40
N LEU A 152 -16.30 21.28 -4.03
CA LEU A 152 -15.73 19.96 -3.74
C LEU A 152 -16.34 19.36 -2.47
N PHE A 153 -16.67 20.16 -1.46
CA PHE A 153 -17.33 19.66 -0.25
C PHE A 153 -18.73 19.11 -0.52
N GLU A 154 -19.48 19.75 -1.42
CA GLU A 154 -20.78 19.25 -1.88
C GLU A 154 -20.64 17.92 -2.63
N VAL A 155 -19.64 17.81 -3.52
CA VAL A 155 -19.34 16.55 -4.21
C VAL A 155 -18.97 15.45 -3.21
N ILE A 156 -18.17 15.75 -2.18
CA ILE A 156 -17.83 14.78 -1.13
C ILE A 156 -19.10 14.30 -0.41
N ASP A 157 -20.01 15.21 -0.03
CA ASP A 157 -21.27 14.84 0.64
C ASP A 157 -22.17 13.99 -0.26
N GLU A 158 -22.19 14.25 -1.57
CA GLU A 158 -22.95 13.44 -2.53
C GLU A 158 -22.35 12.03 -2.70
N VAL A 159 -21.02 11.93 -2.72
CA VAL A 159 -20.32 10.62 -2.75
C VAL A 159 -20.67 9.79 -1.51
N GLU A 160 -20.82 10.42 -0.34
CA GLU A 160 -21.21 9.73 0.88
C GLU A 160 -22.50 8.95 0.69
N LYS A 161 -23.50 9.52 0.00
CA LYS A 161 -24.82 8.87 -0.20
C LYS A 161 -24.70 7.56 -0.97
N HIS A 162 -23.80 7.50 -1.94
CA HIS A 162 -23.60 6.36 -2.85
C HIS A 162 -22.65 5.28 -2.32
N LEU A 163 -21.88 5.58 -1.27
CA LEU A 163 -20.99 4.59 -0.67
C LEU A 163 -21.80 3.48 0.04
N PRO A 164 -21.29 2.22 0.05
CA PRO A 164 -21.87 1.16 0.86
C PRO A 164 -21.99 1.58 2.33
N ALA A 165 -23.12 1.27 2.98
CA ALA A 165 -23.32 1.62 4.39
C ALA A 165 -22.19 1.10 5.30
N SER A 166 -21.64 -0.07 4.96
CA SER A 166 -20.55 -0.72 5.68
C SER A 166 -19.19 0.01 5.60
N SER A 167 -19.01 0.95 4.65
CA SER A 167 -17.82 1.82 4.59
C SER A 167 -18.00 3.14 5.36
N LYS A 168 -19.21 3.48 5.82
CA LYS A 168 -19.51 4.74 6.52
C LYS A 168 -19.38 4.61 8.05
N SER A 169 -19.67 3.43 8.59
CA SER A 169 -19.65 3.18 10.03
C SER A 169 -18.22 3.01 10.56
N ALA A 170 -17.71 4.00 11.28
CA ALA A 170 -16.71 3.79 12.33
C ALA A 170 -17.38 4.22 13.63
N HIS A 171 -17.89 3.24 14.39
CA HIS A 171 -18.18 3.45 15.79
C HIS A 171 -16.87 3.38 16.57
#